data_AF-A0A7J3XKZ8-F1
#
_entry.id   AF-A0A7J3XKZ8-F1
#
_cell.length_a   1.000
_cell.length_b   1.000
_cell.length_c   1.000
_cell.angle_alpha   90.00
_cell.angle_beta   90.00
_cell.angle_gamma   90.00
#
_symmetry.space_group_name_H-M   'P 1'
#
loop_
_entity.id
_entity.type
_entity.pdbx_description
1 polymer ?
#
loop_
_entity_poly.entity_id
_entity_poly.type
_entity_poly.pdbx_seq_one_letter_code
_entity_poly.pdbx_strand_id
1 'polypeptide(L)'
;VILVKIALSKIWALVKKEGVNIYPIIGVGSLPFRGHLSPNNLTNFVREYKGVSTVTVQCGLKYDYPESDAKMVVEYLNRNLPKGEAEDFSQIEQTLLSVASKFKDAYYEFLLHAAKVIESISRLVPARRARRLHIGLFGYNRMVGDVILPRAIPFTASLYSLGLPPEFIGLRVFRTLKEEEQCALLDAYKNIKEDLRTAAEFFSWRNLEAIRESEAFDKEFVEFALPLLIEDVKVAEENMGLKIGPSSSVAKRHENYTNDFIILFSEGKTDEAKQALVTAAKLRRSLG
;
A
#
# COMPACT_ATOMS: atom_id res chain seq x y z
N VAL A 1 -1.14 8.02 -4.32
CA VAL A 1 -0.03 8.72 -5.01
C VAL A 1 -0.50 9.96 -5.77
N ILE A 2 -1.48 9.85 -6.69
CA ILE A 2 -1.98 10.97 -7.51
C ILE A 2 -2.27 12.26 -6.72
N LEU A 3 -3.04 12.18 -5.63
CA LEU A 3 -3.35 13.35 -4.81
C LEU A 3 -2.12 14.03 -4.19
N VAL A 4 -1.08 13.25 -3.85
CA VAL A 4 0.20 13.79 -3.36
C VAL A 4 0.89 14.57 -4.47
N LYS A 5 0.90 14.04 -5.69
CA LYS A 5 1.53 14.70 -6.84
C LYS A 5 0.81 15.98 -7.26
N ILE A 6 -0.53 15.99 -7.22
CA ILE A 6 -1.32 17.21 -7.41
C ILE A 6 -0.96 18.24 -6.34
N ALA A 7 -0.87 17.84 -5.06
CA ALA A 7 -0.48 18.74 -3.99
C ALA A 7 0.92 19.33 -4.20
N LEU A 8 1.90 18.53 -4.60
CA LEU A 8 3.26 18.99 -4.92
C LEU A 8 3.26 19.98 -6.10
N SER A 9 2.49 19.70 -7.15
CA SER A 9 2.33 20.61 -8.30
C SER A 9 1.74 21.96 -7.86
N LYS A 10 0.70 21.97 -7.01
CA LYS A 10 0.10 23.20 -6.48
C LYS A 10 1.05 23.99 -5.58
N ILE A 11 1.78 23.29 -4.69
CA ILE A 11 2.79 23.91 -3.85
C ILE A 11 3.85 24.58 -4.73
N TRP A 12 4.29 23.91 -5.79
CA TRP A 12 5.30 24.46 -6.69
C TRP A 12 4.81 25.68 -7.47
N ALA A 13 3.56 25.66 -7.94
CA ALA A 13 2.92 26.84 -8.55
C ALA A 13 2.86 28.03 -7.56
N LEU A 14 2.56 27.76 -6.28
CA LEU A 14 2.54 28.77 -5.23
C LEU A 14 3.93 29.37 -4.98
N VAL A 15 4.98 28.53 -4.92
CA VAL A 15 6.38 28.98 -4.77
C VAL A 15 6.75 29.94 -5.90
N LYS A 16 6.39 29.61 -7.15
CA LYS A 16 6.63 30.48 -8.32
C LYS A 16 5.88 31.81 -8.26
N LYS A 17 4.64 31.77 -7.79
CA LYS A 17 3.78 32.96 -7.71
C LYS A 17 4.20 33.92 -6.61
N GLU A 18 4.47 33.41 -5.41
CA GLU A 18 4.68 34.24 -4.22
C GLU A 18 6.18 34.50 -3.93
N GLY A 19 7.08 33.78 -4.60
CA GLY A 19 8.53 33.88 -4.36
C GLY A 19 8.99 33.33 -3.01
N VAL A 20 8.12 32.61 -2.29
CA VAL A 20 8.40 32.01 -0.98
C VAL A 20 8.77 30.54 -1.17
N ASN A 21 9.96 30.15 -0.71
CA ASN A 21 10.41 28.77 -0.74
C ASN A 21 9.59 27.90 0.24
N ILE A 22 9.05 26.79 -0.26
CA ILE A 22 8.35 25.77 0.54
C ILE A 22 9.11 24.45 0.37
N TYR A 23 9.35 23.72 1.46
CA TYR A 23 10.12 22.48 1.49
C TYR A 23 9.24 21.31 1.95
N PRO A 24 8.53 20.62 1.02
CA PRO A 24 7.57 19.59 1.39
C PRO A 24 8.21 18.39 2.10
N ILE A 25 7.47 17.85 3.08
CA ILE A 25 7.83 16.62 3.80
C ILE A 25 6.82 15.54 3.46
N ILE A 26 7.29 14.33 3.09
CA ILE A 26 6.42 13.18 2.84
C ILE A 26 6.68 12.04 3.85
N GLY A 27 5.59 11.53 4.42
CA GLY A 27 5.59 10.35 5.26
C GLY A 27 5.42 9.07 4.46
N VAL A 28 6.47 8.25 4.36
CA VAL A 28 6.49 7.03 3.53
C VAL A 28 6.99 5.80 4.28
N GLY A 29 6.37 4.66 4.02
CA GLY A 29 6.79 3.33 4.44
C GLY A 29 7.57 2.59 3.35
N SER A 30 8.08 1.41 3.69
CA SER A 30 8.88 0.60 2.77
C SER A 30 8.08 -0.27 1.83
N LEU A 31 6.84 -0.62 2.18
CA LEU A 31 5.93 -1.33 1.27
C LEU A 31 5.28 -0.37 0.26
N PRO A 32 4.94 -0.84 -0.95
CA PRO A 32 4.42 0.03 -1.99
C PRO A 32 3.16 0.80 -1.61
N PHE A 33 2.20 0.15 -0.93
CA PHE A 33 0.96 0.79 -0.47
C PHE A 33 1.19 2.05 0.38
N ARG A 34 2.35 2.16 1.04
CA ARG A 34 2.71 3.28 1.91
C ARG A 34 3.85 4.15 1.35
N GLY A 35 4.23 3.99 0.09
CA GLY A 35 5.16 4.89 -0.61
C GLY A 35 6.45 4.25 -1.11
N HIS A 36 6.68 2.95 -0.85
CA HIS A 36 7.77 2.16 -1.43
C HIS A 36 9.21 2.70 -1.23
N LEU A 37 9.52 3.29 -0.07
CA LEU A 37 10.89 3.69 0.25
C LEU A 37 11.70 2.50 0.77
N SER A 38 12.43 1.85 -0.14
CA SER A 38 13.28 0.69 0.15
C SER A 38 14.67 0.84 -0.50
N PRO A 39 15.70 0.11 -0.02
CA PRO A 39 17.05 0.14 -0.59
C PRO A 39 17.07 -0.17 -2.10
N ASN A 40 16.17 -1.05 -2.54
CA ASN A 40 16.12 -1.52 -3.93
C ASN A 40 15.28 -0.62 -4.85
N ASN A 41 14.61 0.42 -4.32
CA ASN A 41 13.68 1.27 -5.07
C ASN A 41 14.03 2.77 -5.00
N LEU A 42 15.25 3.13 -4.58
CA LEU A 42 15.62 4.52 -4.30
C LEU A 42 15.54 5.45 -5.52
N THR A 43 16.09 5.03 -6.65
CA THR A 43 16.10 5.83 -7.89
C THR A 43 14.68 6.09 -8.39
N ASN A 44 13.84 5.07 -8.34
CA ASN A 44 12.43 5.16 -8.68
C ASN A 44 11.70 6.08 -7.70
N PHE A 45 11.93 5.94 -6.39
CA PHE A 45 11.31 6.73 -5.34
C PHE A 45 11.56 8.24 -5.52
N VAL A 46 12.82 8.65 -5.70
CA VAL A 46 13.16 10.08 -5.87
C VAL A 46 12.63 10.66 -7.18
N ARG A 47 12.42 9.81 -8.20
CA ARG A 47 11.78 10.21 -9.47
C ARG A 47 10.27 10.38 -9.30
N GLU A 48 9.60 9.50 -8.57
CA GLU A 48 8.15 9.56 -8.33
C GLU A 48 7.75 10.80 -7.54
N TYR A 49 8.50 11.08 -6.48
CA TYR A 49 8.22 12.15 -5.52
C TYR A 49 9.14 13.36 -5.72
N LYS A 50 9.43 13.68 -6.98
CA LYS A 50 10.20 14.88 -7.36
C LYS A 50 9.58 16.14 -6.74
N GLY A 51 10.42 17.02 -6.20
CA GLY A 51 9.99 18.23 -5.48
C GLY A 51 9.82 18.05 -3.96
N VAL A 52 9.86 16.82 -3.44
CA VAL A 52 9.86 16.58 -1.99
C VAL A 52 11.25 16.87 -1.41
N SER A 53 11.33 17.70 -0.38
CA SER A 53 12.59 18.07 0.26
C SER A 53 12.99 17.16 1.41
N THR A 54 12.03 16.54 2.10
CA THR A 54 12.28 15.67 3.25
C THR A 54 11.39 14.44 3.21
N VAL A 55 11.94 13.28 3.57
CA VAL A 55 11.21 12.01 3.63
C VAL A 55 11.36 11.39 5.01
N THR A 56 10.32 10.71 5.51
CA THR A 56 10.43 10.02 6.80
C THR A 56 11.21 8.71 6.67
N VAL A 57 12.25 8.53 7.48
CA VAL A 57 12.91 7.23 7.66
C VAL A 57 12.23 6.45 8.79
N GLN A 58 11.30 5.56 8.41
CA GLN A 58 10.46 4.80 9.35
C GLN A 58 11.20 3.61 9.98
N CYS A 59 10.58 3.00 11.01
CA CYS A 59 11.15 1.86 11.72
C CYS A 59 11.41 0.64 10.84
N GLY A 60 10.55 0.39 9.83
CA GLY A 60 10.75 -0.72 8.89
C GLY A 60 12.13 -0.67 8.26
N LEU A 61 12.45 0.47 7.64
CA LEU A 61 13.75 0.71 7.04
C LEU A 61 14.92 0.64 8.04
N LYS A 62 14.73 1.10 9.29
CA LYS A 62 15.80 1.15 10.30
C LYS A 62 16.13 -0.19 10.95
N TYR A 63 15.12 -1.06 11.12
CA TYR A 63 15.24 -2.23 11.98
C TYR A 63 14.95 -3.55 11.27
N ASP A 64 14.22 -3.54 10.16
CA ASP A 64 13.89 -4.75 9.40
C ASP A 64 14.86 -4.96 8.20
N TYR A 65 15.68 -3.96 7.87
CA TYR A 65 16.78 -4.01 6.90
C TYR A 65 18.16 -3.99 7.59
N PRO A 66 19.24 -4.48 6.93
CA PRO A 66 20.61 -4.29 7.38
C PRO A 66 20.95 -2.82 7.62
N GLU A 67 21.77 -2.55 8.64
CA GLU A 67 22.21 -1.19 8.99
C GLU A 67 22.92 -0.49 7.81
N SER A 68 23.73 -1.24 7.05
CA SER A 68 24.40 -0.76 5.84
C SER A 68 23.40 -0.20 4.82
N ASP A 69 22.28 -0.88 4.64
CA ASP A 69 21.26 -0.50 3.66
C ASP A 69 20.52 0.75 4.13
N ALA A 70 20.20 0.84 5.42
CA ALA A 70 19.59 2.03 6.00
C ALA A 70 20.49 3.27 5.86
N LYS A 71 21.80 3.14 6.12
CA LYS A 71 22.78 4.22 5.91
C LYS A 71 22.87 4.62 4.44
N MET A 72 22.97 3.64 3.54
CA MET A 72 23.01 3.86 2.10
C MET A 72 21.77 4.63 1.62
N VAL A 73 20.57 4.27 2.11
CA VAL A 73 19.33 4.99 1.79
C VAL A 73 19.40 6.44 2.25
N VAL A 74 19.82 6.70 3.49
CA VAL A 74 19.94 8.08 4.02
C VAL A 74 20.94 8.90 3.21
N GLU A 75 22.11 8.35 2.91
CA GLU A 75 23.13 9.01 2.09
C GLU A 75 22.60 9.33 0.69
N TYR A 76 21.91 8.37 0.05
CA TYR A 76 21.32 8.57 -1.26
C TYR A 76 20.28 9.69 -1.24
N LEU A 77 19.38 9.70 -0.25
CA LEU A 77 18.33 10.72 -0.12
C LEU A 77 18.92 12.12 0.10
N ASN A 78 19.93 12.25 0.98
CA ASN A 78 20.61 13.53 1.23
C ASN A 78 21.30 14.08 -0.03
N ARG A 79 21.78 13.21 -0.92
CA ARG A 79 22.41 13.62 -2.18
C ARG A 79 21.42 13.91 -3.30
N ASN A 80 20.22 13.31 -3.26
CA ASN A 80 19.32 13.29 -4.41
C ASN A 80 18.01 14.07 -4.23
N LEU A 81 17.56 14.34 -3.00
CA LEU A 81 16.36 15.17 -2.78
C LEU A 81 16.69 16.66 -2.98
N PRO A 82 15.77 17.47 -3.54
CA PRO A 82 14.40 17.13 -3.97
C PRO A 82 14.29 16.53 -5.39
N LYS A 83 15.41 16.15 -6.01
CA LYS A 83 15.51 15.65 -7.40
C LYS A 83 14.96 16.63 -8.45
N GLY A 84 14.95 17.92 -8.12
CA GLY A 84 14.47 19.02 -8.96
C GLY A 84 13.06 19.50 -8.60
N GLU A 85 12.46 20.27 -9.50
CA GLU A 85 11.12 20.83 -9.34
C GLU A 85 10.02 19.76 -9.46
N ALA A 86 8.92 19.93 -8.72
CA ALA A 86 7.73 19.10 -8.89
C ALA A 86 7.18 19.21 -10.31
N GLU A 87 6.64 18.11 -10.83
CA GLU A 87 5.95 18.11 -12.13
C GLU A 87 4.72 19.01 -12.09
N ASP A 88 4.46 19.71 -13.20
CA ASP A 88 3.26 20.54 -13.35
C ASP A 88 2.10 19.68 -13.88
N PHE A 89 1.04 19.57 -13.09
CA PHE A 89 -0.17 18.84 -13.44
C PHE A 89 -1.37 19.75 -13.71
N SER A 90 -1.19 21.07 -13.79
CA SER A 90 -2.28 22.05 -13.94
C SER A 90 -3.24 21.74 -15.09
N GLN A 91 -2.71 21.31 -16.25
CA GLN A 91 -3.50 21.00 -17.44
C GLN A 91 -4.31 19.70 -17.33
N ILE A 92 -3.87 18.75 -16.51
CA ILE A 92 -4.52 17.43 -16.35
C ILE A 92 -5.08 17.22 -14.95
N GLU A 93 -5.10 18.24 -14.11
CA GLU A 93 -5.50 18.13 -12.70
C GLU A 93 -6.91 17.57 -12.56
N GLN A 94 -7.87 18.10 -13.33
CA GLN A 94 -9.26 17.65 -13.26
C GLN A 94 -9.42 16.20 -13.73
N THR A 95 -8.67 15.79 -14.76
CA THR A 95 -8.61 14.41 -15.22
C THR A 95 -8.08 13.49 -14.11
N LEU A 96 -6.97 13.88 -13.46
CA LEU A 96 -6.37 13.12 -12.36
C LEU A 96 -7.28 13.05 -11.12
N LEU A 97 -8.02 14.12 -10.81
CA LEU A 97 -9.00 14.13 -9.72
C LEU A 97 -10.20 13.21 -10.02
N SER A 98 -10.68 13.21 -11.27
CA SER A 98 -11.71 12.27 -11.74
C SER A 98 -11.24 10.82 -11.57
N VAL A 99 -10.05 10.50 -12.07
CA VAL A 99 -9.43 9.17 -11.93
C VAL A 99 -9.30 8.79 -10.45
N ALA A 100 -8.76 9.69 -9.62
CA ALA A 100 -8.61 9.44 -8.19
C ALA A 100 -9.96 9.19 -7.49
N SER A 101 -11.03 9.87 -7.89
CA SER A 101 -12.37 9.61 -7.35
C SER A 101 -12.87 8.23 -7.72
N LYS A 102 -12.73 7.80 -8.99
CA LYS A 102 -13.14 6.46 -9.44
C LYS A 102 -12.43 5.35 -8.67
N PHE A 103 -11.11 5.47 -8.49
CA PHE A 103 -10.32 4.54 -7.68
C PHE A 103 -10.74 4.56 -6.20
N LYS A 104 -11.04 5.75 -5.64
CA LYS A 104 -11.52 5.89 -4.26
C LYS A 104 -12.87 5.20 -4.07
N ASP A 105 -13.79 5.30 -5.02
CA ASP A 105 -15.11 4.65 -4.95
C ASP A 105 -14.96 3.12 -4.99
N ALA A 106 -14.15 2.59 -5.92
CA ALA A 106 -13.87 1.14 -6.00
C ALA A 106 -13.10 0.60 -4.78
N TYR A 107 -12.21 1.40 -4.20
CA TYR A 107 -11.52 1.06 -2.95
C TYR A 107 -12.51 1.03 -1.78
N TYR A 108 -13.42 1.99 -1.70
CA TYR A 108 -14.44 2.04 -0.65
C TYR A 108 -15.43 0.87 -0.74
N GLU A 109 -15.84 0.49 -1.96
CA GLU A 109 -16.67 -0.69 -2.21
C GLU A 109 -16.03 -1.97 -1.63
N PHE A 110 -14.75 -2.22 -1.91
CA PHE A 110 -14.04 -3.35 -1.31
C PHE A 110 -14.03 -3.27 0.22
N LEU A 111 -13.77 -2.08 0.78
CA LEU A 111 -13.70 -1.90 2.23
C LEU A 111 -15.02 -2.16 2.94
N LEU A 112 -16.17 -1.84 2.33
CA LEU A 112 -17.48 -2.13 2.92
C LEU A 112 -17.63 -3.61 3.26
N HIS A 113 -17.11 -4.49 2.40
CA HIS A 113 -17.19 -5.94 2.56
C HIS A 113 -16.02 -6.54 3.34
N ALA A 114 -14.85 -5.88 3.34
CA ALA A 114 -13.64 -6.38 4.01
C ALA A 114 -13.43 -5.85 5.44
N ALA A 115 -14.17 -4.83 5.87
CA ALA A 115 -13.87 -4.09 7.09
C ALA A 115 -13.80 -4.99 8.35
N LYS A 116 -14.75 -5.91 8.54
CA LYS A 116 -14.80 -6.80 9.71
C LYS A 116 -13.58 -7.73 9.79
N VAL A 117 -13.19 -8.34 8.66
CA VAL A 117 -12.03 -9.24 8.58
C VAL A 117 -10.73 -8.46 8.78
N ILE A 118 -10.61 -7.26 8.20
CA ILE A 118 -9.44 -6.40 8.39
C ILE A 118 -9.33 -5.99 9.86
N GLU A 119 -10.44 -5.65 10.50
CA GLU A 119 -10.52 -5.27 11.90
C GLU A 119 -10.10 -6.42 12.82
N SER A 120 -10.64 -7.63 12.62
CA SER A 120 -10.32 -8.81 13.43
C SER A 120 -8.84 -9.19 13.34
N ILE A 121 -8.27 -9.23 12.13
CA ILE A 121 -6.85 -9.53 11.93
C ILE A 121 -5.97 -8.41 12.48
N SER A 122 -6.39 -7.15 12.39
CA SER A 122 -5.59 -6.03 12.85
C SER A 122 -5.31 -6.06 14.36
N ARG A 123 -6.18 -6.72 15.15
CA ARG A 123 -5.99 -6.96 16.59
C ARG A 123 -4.83 -7.92 16.88
N LEU A 124 -4.44 -8.75 15.91
CA LEU A 124 -3.30 -9.66 16.01
C LEU A 124 -1.97 -8.99 15.63
N VAL A 125 -2.02 -7.79 15.05
CA VAL A 125 -0.81 -7.07 14.64
C VAL A 125 -0.10 -6.50 15.88
N PRO A 126 1.18 -6.86 16.13
CA PRO A 126 1.86 -6.47 17.35
C PRO A 126 2.10 -4.95 17.45
N ALA A 127 1.77 -4.38 18.60
CA ALA A 127 2.05 -2.98 18.90
C ALA A 127 3.55 -2.78 19.21
N ARG A 128 4.33 -2.32 18.22
CA ARG A 128 5.77 -2.05 18.42
C ARG A 128 6.11 -0.72 19.10
N ARG A 129 5.12 0.11 19.42
CA ARG A 129 5.27 1.37 20.16
C ARG A 129 4.02 1.62 20.99
N ALA A 130 4.18 2.16 22.20
CA ALA A 130 3.07 2.76 22.94
C ALA A 130 2.53 3.94 22.11
N ARG A 131 1.22 3.97 21.87
CA ARG A 131 0.58 4.99 21.03
C ARG A 131 -0.58 5.59 21.78
N ARG A 132 -0.65 6.92 21.83
CA ARG A 132 -1.90 7.60 22.16
C ARG A 132 -2.93 7.31 21.06
N LEU A 133 -4.14 6.96 21.47
CA LEU A 133 -5.29 6.93 20.58
C LEU A 133 -5.56 8.37 20.11
N HIS A 134 -5.68 8.59 18.80
CA HIS A 134 -6.21 9.84 18.27
C HIS A 134 -7.74 9.77 18.38
N ILE A 135 -8.25 9.92 19.60
CA ILE A 135 -9.67 10.05 19.93
C ILE A 135 -9.98 11.54 20.17
N GLY A 136 -11.14 12.02 19.71
CA GLY A 136 -11.57 13.42 19.84
C GLY A 136 -11.41 14.27 18.57
N LEU A 137 -11.35 15.59 18.73
CA LEU A 137 -11.43 16.61 17.66
C LEU A 137 -10.37 16.48 16.53
N PHE A 138 -9.28 15.76 16.79
CA PHE A 138 -8.17 15.52 15.85
C PHE A 138 -8.11 14.06 15.36
N GLY A 139 -9.17 13.29 15.59
CA GLY A 139 -9.32 11.93 15.08
C GLY A 139 -9.74 11.94 13.62
N TYR A 140 -8.97 11.29 12.75
CA TYR A 140 -9.41 11.04 11.39
C TYR A 140 -10.60 10.07 11.40
N ASN A 141 -11.69 10.43 10.72
CA ASN A 141 -12.84 9.56 10.56
C ASN A 141 -12.41 8.32 9.75
N ARG A 142 -12.48 7.15 10.39
CA ARG A 142 -12.10 5.85 9.82
C ARG A 142 -13.28 4.87 9.84
N MET A 143 -14.50 5.40 9.96
CA MET A 143 -15.70 4.58 9.92
C MET A 143 -16.01 4.21 8.47
N VAL A 144 -16.17 2.91 8.22
CA VAL A 144 -16.71 2.35 6.98
C VAL A 144 -17.87 1.47 7.39
N GLY A 145 -19.09 1.90 7.06
CA GLY A 145 -20.30 1.38 7.71
C GLY A 145 -20.19 1.55 9.23
N ASP A 146 -20.38 0.45 9.96
CA ASP A 146 -20.32 0.42 11.43
C ASP A 146 -18.95 0.03 12.00
N VAL A 147 -17.93 -0.17 11.14
CA VAL A 147 -16.60 -0.66 11.55
C VAL A 147 -15.57 0.46 11.52
N ILE A 148 -14.77 0.56 12.59
CA ILE A 148 -13.63 1.47 12.66
C ILE A 148 -12.42 0.79 12.01
N LEU A 149 -12.00 1.25 10.85
CA LEU A 149 -10.82 0.72 10.19
C LEU A 149 -9.54 0.97 11.00
N PRO A 150 -8.60 0.02 11.01
CA PRO A 150 -7.30 0.21 11.62
C PRO A 150 -6.52 1.35 10.95
N ARG A 151 -5.44 1.79 11.60
CA ARG A 151 -4.49 2.72 10.95
C ARG A 151 -3.78 2.01 9.79
N ALA A 152 -3.10 2.77 8.94
CA ALA A 152 -2.40 2.24 7.75
C ALA A 152 -1.47 1.04 8.03
N ILE A 153 -0.70 1.04 9.13
CA ILE A 153 0.22 -0.09 9.42
C ILE A 153 -0.54 -1.40 9.68
N PRO A 154 -1.47 -1.50 10.68
CA PRO A 154 -2.21 -2.74 10.83
C PRO A 154 -3.12 -3.07 9.64
N PHE A 155 -3.64 -2.06 8.92
CA PHE A 155 -4.40 -2.29 7.69
C PHE A 155 -3.58 -3.05 6.64
N THR A 156 -2.39 -2.54 6.31
CA THR A 156 -1.48 -3.19 5.36
C THR A 156 -1.01 -4.54 5.89
N ALA A 157 -0.70 -4.63 7.19
CA ALA A 157 -0.30 -5.88 7.82
C ALA A 157 -1.38 -6.97 7.70
N SER A 158 -2.65 -6.64 7.94
CA SER A 158 -3.75 -7.62 7.87
C SER A 158 -3.84 -8.24 6.48
N LEU A 159 -3.87 -7.41 5.45
CA LEU A 159 -4.03 -7.84 4.07
C LEU A 159 -2.82 -8.60 3.53
N TYR A 160 -1.60 -8.15 3.83
CA TYR A 160 -0.40 -8.93 3.51
C TYR A 160 -0.33 -10.26 4.27
N SER A 161 -0.90 -10.35 5.47
CA SER A 161 -0.93 -11.62 6.24
C SER A 161 -1.90 -12.63 5.67
N LEU A 162 -2.90 -12.19 4.91
CA LEU A 162 -3.76 -13.05 4.09
C LEU A 162 -3.11 -13.41 2.75
N GLY A 163 -1.97 -12.82 2.38
CA GLY A 163 -1.42 -12.93 1.03
C GLY A 163 -2.28 -12.19 0.01
N LEU A 164 -2.94 -11.10 0.42
CA LEU A 164 -3.83 -10.28 -0.41
C LEU A 164 -3.38 -8.80 -0.37
N PRO A 165 -2.23 -8.44 -0.96
CA PRO A 165 -1.68 -7.08 -0.87
C PRO A 165 -2.67 -5.96 -1.25
N PRO A 166 -2.82 -4.91 -0.42
CA PRO A 166 -3.78 -3.83 -0.64
C PRO A 166 -3.52 -2.96 -1.89
N GLU A 167 -2.34 -3.05 -2.48
CA GLU A 167 -1.94 -2.31 -3.69
C GLU A 167 -2.86 -2.57 -4.88
N PHE A 168 -3.47 -3.76 -4.95
CA PHE A 168 -4.35 -4.13 -6.05
C PHE A 168 -5.76 -3.56 -5.90
N ILE A 169 -6.20 -3.22 -4.67
CA ILE A 169 -7.60 -2.88 -4.42
C ILE A 169 -8.04 -1.68 -5.28
N GLY A 170 -9.07 -1.89 -6.10
CA GLY A 170 -9.66 -0.89 -6.98
C GLY A 170 -9.04 -0.84 -8.38
N LEU A 171 -8.06 -1.69 -8.70
CA LEU A 171 -7.39 -1.68 -10.00
C LEU A 171 -8.31 -1.98 -11.19
N ARG A 172 -9.46 -2.65 -10.99
CA ARG A 172 -10.50 -2.87 -12.01
C ARG A 172 -10.98 -1.58 -12.68
N VAL A 173 -10.91 -0.46 -11.97
CA VAL A 173 -11.22 0.87 -12.50
C VAL A 173 -10.38 1.21 -13.73
N PHE A 174 -9.14 0.70 -13.82
CA PHE A 174 -8.27 0.97 -14.95
C PHE A 174 -8.92 0.62 -16.30
N ARG A 175 -9.71 -0.46 -16.36
CA ARG A 175 -10.43 -0.89 -17.59
C ARG A 175 -11.59 0.02 -17.96
N THR A 176 -12.15 0.76 -17.00
CA THR A 176 -13.29 1.65 -17.21
C THR A 176 -12.87 3.09 -17.50
N LEU A 177 -11.57 3.39 -17.36
CA LEU A 177 -11.00 4.68 -17.72
C LEU A 177 -10.95 4.86 -19.23
N LYS A 178 -11.18 6.10 -19.67
CA LYS A 178 -10.90 6.52 -21.06
C LYS A 178 -9.40 6.47 -21.34
N GLU A 179 -9.00 6.40 -22.60
CA GLU A 179 -7.59 6.35 -22.99
C GLU A 179 -6.80 7.55 -22.46
N GLU A 180 -7.37 8.75 -22.51
CA GLU A 180 -6.73 9.96 -21.97
C GLU A 180 -6.56 9.89 -20.45
N GLU A 181 -7.51 9.28 -19.74
CA GLU A 181 -7.44 9.07 -18.29
C GLU A 181 -6.38 8.02 -17.93
N GLN A 182 -6.25 6.94 -18.72
CA GLN A 182 -5.20 5.94 -18.55
C GLN A 182 -3.82 6.53 -18.78
N CYS A 183 -3.63 7.27 -19.87
CA CYS A 183 -2.38 7.97 -20.16
C CYS A 183 -2.02 8.96 -19.04
N ALA A 184 -2.97 9.81 -18.62
CA ALA A 184 -2.77 10.74 -17.52
C ALA A 184 -2.38 10.02 -16.21
N LEU A 185 -3.03 8.90 -15.89
CA LEU A 185 -2.71 8.10 -14.71
C LEU A 185 -1.29 7.51 -14.77
N LEU A 186 -0.92 6.88 -15.88
CA LEU A 186 0.39 6.24 -16.06
C LEU A 186 1.52 7.27 -16.13
N ASP A 187 1.25 8.43 -16.72
CA ASP A 187 2.16 9.56 -16.74
C ASP A 187 2.30 10.19 -15.35
N ALA A 188 1.22 10.30 -14.59
CA ALA A 188 1.31 10.85 -13.25
C ALA A 188 1.95 9.85 -12.27
N TYR A 189 1.63 8.55 -12.32
CA TYR A 189 2.16 7.54 -11.40
C TYR A 189 3.25 6.70 -12.07
N LYS A 190 4.47 7.24 -12.12
CA LYS A 190 5.59 6.72 -12.92
C LYS A 190 5.98 5.28 -12.56
N ASN A 191 5.83 4.91 -11.29
CA ASN A 191 6.27 3.62 -10.77
C ASN A 191 5.13 2.64 -10.49
N ILE A 192 3.90 2.91 -10.93
CA ILE A 192 2.74 2.03 -10.65
C ILE A 192 3.02 0.55 -10.99
N LYS A 193 3.68 0.27 -12.11
CA LYS A 193 4.04 -1.09 -12.51
C LYS A 193 5.07 -1.74 -11.59
N GLU A 194 6.06 -0.99 -11.11
CA GLU A 194 7.08 -1.51 -10.19
C GLU A 194 6.52 -1.76 -8.80
N ASP A 195 5.67 -0.85 -8.33
CA ASP A 195 4.97 -0.97 -7.06
C ASP A 195 4.05 -2.19 -7.05
N LEU A 196 3.25 -2.37 -8.10
CA LEU A 196 2.40 -3.54 -8.27
C LEU A 196 3.20 -4.84 -8.49
N ARG A 197 4.32 -4.80 -9.23
CA ARG A 197 5.22 -5.95 -9.38
C ARG A 197 5.77 -6.42 -8.03
N THR A 198 6.18 -5.48 -7.18
CA THR A 198 6.66 -5.81 -5.83
C THR A 198 5.56 -6.40 -4.97
N ALA A 199 4.35 -5.85 -5.03
CA ALA A 199 3.19 -6.40 -4.33
C ALA A 199 2.80 -7.79 -4.87
N ALA A 200 2.90 -8.01 -6.19
CA ALA A 200 2.51 -9.26 -6.86
C ALA A 200 3.24 -10.50 -6.32
N GLU A 201 4.50 -10.36 -5.93
CA GLU A 201 5.29 -11.43 -5.29
C GLU A 201 4.66 -11.94 -3.98
N PHE A 202 3.87 -11.11 -3.30
CA PHE A 202 3.24 -11.45 -2.02
C PHE A 202 1.76 -11.80 -2.14
N PHE A 203 1.19 -11.75 -3.34
CA PHE A 203 -0.15 -12.23 -3.61
C PHE A 203 -0.15 -13.77 -3.63
N SER A 204 -1.13 -14.42 -3.02
CA SER A 204 -1.24 -15.88 -2.99
C SER A 204 -2.62 -16.37 -3.41
N TRP A 205 -2.68 -17.03 -4.57
CA TRP A 205 -3.87 -17.75 -5.03
C TRP A 205 -4.23 -18.91 -4.09
N ARG A 206 -3.22 -19.60 -3.53
CA ARG A 206 -3.41 -20.67 -2.55
C ARG A 206 -4.15 -20.17 -1.31
N ASN A 207 -3.75 -19.02 -0.79
CA ASN A 207 -4.39 -18.43 0.39
C ASN A 207 -5.80 -17.97 0.10
N LEU A 208 -6.04 -17.45 -1.10
CA LEU A 208 -7.38 -17.07 -1.52
C LEU A 208 -8.35 -18.26 -1.45
N GLU A 209 -7.95 -19.43 -1.95
CA GLU A 209 -8.78 -20.64 -1.83
C GLU A 209 -8.90 -21.13 -0.37
N ALA A 210 -7.82 -21.10 0.41
CA ALA A 210 -7.86 -21.45 1.83
C ALA A 210 -8.83 -20.55 2.64
N ILE A 211 -8.93 -19.27 2.28
CA ILE A 211 -9.89 -18.33 2.88
C ILE A 211 -11.32 -18.70 2.49
N ARG A 212 -11.56 -19.06 1.22
CA ARG A 212 -12.90 -19.45 0.73
C ARG A 212 -13.42 -20.74 1.36
N GLU A 213 -12.52 -21.67 1.67
CA GLU A 213 -12.85 -22.95 2.29
C GLU A 213 -13.04 -22.85 3.81
N SER A 214 -12.63 -21.73 4.43
CA SER A 214 -12.68 -21.54 5.87
C SER A 214 -13.95 -20.82 6.32
N GLU A 215 -14.63 -21.39 7.33
CA GLU A 215 -15.78 -20.78 7.99
C GLU A 215 -15.40 -19.62 8.93
N ALA A 216 -14.11 -19.39 9.16
CA ALA A 216 -13.63 -18.33 10.06
C ALA A 216 -13.68 -16.92 9.44
N PHE A 217 -13.88 -16.82 8.12
CA PHE A 217 -14.01 -15.55 7.41
C PHE A 217 -15.47 -15.19 7.17
N ASP A 218 -15.81 -13.92 7.37
CA ASP A 218 -17.17 -13.42 7.19
C ASP A 218 -17.64 -13.61 5.73
N LYS A 219 -18.90 -14.02 5.54
CA LYS A 219 -19.47 -14.28 4.22
C LYS A 219 -19.41 -13.07 3.30
N GLU A 220 -19.59 -11.85 3.82
CA GLU A 220 -19.50 -10.64 3.01
C GLU A 220 -18.10 -10.48 2.40
N PHE A 221 -17.06 -10.81 3.17
CA PHE A 221 -15.68 -10.76 2.68
C PHE A 221 -15.45 -11.80 1.57
N VAL A 222 -15.90 -13.04 1.79
CA VAL A 222 -15.68 -14.14 0.84
C VAL A 222 -16.50 -13.97 -0.45
N GLU A 223 -17.77 -13.59 -0.33
CA GLU A 223 -18.72 -13.52 -1.45
C GLU A 223 -18.67 -12.20 -2.22
N PHE A 224 -18.23 -11.09 -1.61
CA PHE A 224 -18.18 -9.78 -2.27
C PHE A 224 -16.77 -9.18 -2.35
N ALA A 225 -16.00 -9.18 -1.27
CA ALA A 225 -14.67 -8.53 -1.30
C ALA A 225 -13.64 -9.30 -2.14
N LEU A 226 -13.58 -10.64 -2.00
CA LEU A 226 -12.61 -11.45 -2.75
C LEU A 226 -12.84 -11.40 -4.26
N PRO A 227 -14.08 -11.52 -4.80
CA PRO A 227 -14.32 -11.37 -6.23
C PRO A 227 -13.84 -10.02 -6.80
N LEU A 228 -14.06 -8.92 -6.08
CA LEU A 228 -13.58 -7.60 -6.50
C LEU A 228 -12.04 -7.57 -6.59
N LEU A 229 -11.36 -8.13 -5.58
CA LEU A 229 -9.90 -8.20 -5.57
C LEU A 229 -9.35 -9.12 -6.67
N ILE A 230 -10.03 -10.22 -6.99
CA ILE A 230 -9.65 -11.12 -8.09
C ILE A 230 -9.74 -10.39 -9.42
N GLU A 231 -10.81 -9.61 -9.63
CA GLU A 231 -10.94 -8.78 -10.83
C GLU A 231 -9.81 -7.75 -10.91
N ASP A 232 -9.52 -7.07 -9.80
CA ASP A 232 -8.42 -6.11 -9.71
C ASP A 232 -7.06 -6.74 -10.09
N VAL A 233 -6.79 -7.96 -9.62
CA VAL A 233 -5.56 -8.70 -9.91
C VAL A 233 -5.48 -9.15 -11.36
N LYS A 234 -6.60 -9.59 -11.96
CA LYS A 234 -6.67 -9.90 -13.40
C LYS A 234 -6.37 -8.68 -14.26
N VAL A 235 -6.78 -7.48 -13.83
CA VAL A 235 -6.42 -6.24 -14.52
C VAL A 235 -4.92 -5.99 -14.48
N ALA A 236 -4.27 -6.27 -13.34
CA ALA A 236 -2.81 -6.21 -13.25
C ALA A 236 -2.12 -7.20 -14.22
N GLU A 237 -2.66 -8.42 -14.38
CA GLU A 237 -2.12 -9.42 -15.33
C GLU A 237 -2.31 -8.95 -16.78
N GLU A 238 -3.54 -8.66 -17.18
CA GLU A 238 -3.92 -8.42 -18.58
C GLU A 238 -3.49 -7.04 -19.07
N ASN A 239 -3.68 -5.99 -18.26
CA ASN A 239 -3.43 -4.60 -18.68
C ASN A 239 -2.03 -4.11 -18.31
N MET A 240 -1.36 -4.72 -17.33
CA MET A 240 -0.02 -4.31 -16.90
C MET A 240 1.07 -5.36 -17.14
N GLY A 241 0.71 -6.55 -17.61
CA GLY A 241 1.65 -7.62 -17.94
C GLY A 241 2.39 -8.15 -16.72
N LEU A 242 1.75 -8.12 -15.54
CA LEU A 242 2.35 -8.56 -14.30
C LEU A 242 2.15 -10.07 -14.13
N LYS A 243 3.17 -10.74 -13.58
CA LYS A 243 3.05 -12.12 -13.12
C LYS A 243 2.64 -12.09 -11.65
N ILE A 244 1.48 -12.66 -11.34
CA ILE A 244 0.95 -12.67 -9.98
C ILE A 244 1.37 -13.96 -9.27
N GLY A 245 1.83 -13.82 -8.04
CA GLY A 245 2.23 -14.93 -7.19
C GLY A 245 3.72 -14.96 -6.87
N PRO A 246 4.11 -15.76 -5.86
CA PRO A 246 5.48 -15.81 -5.38
C PRO A 246 6.42 -16.45 -6.41
N SER A 247 7.40 -15.70 -6.90
CA SER A 247 8.44 -16.25 -7.79
C SER A 247 9.75 -16.53 -7.06
N SER A 248 10.09 -15.70 -6.08
CA SER A 248 11.33 -15.84 -5.29
C SER A 248 11.22 -16.83 -4.12
N SER A 249 12.36 -17.32 -3.62
CA SER A 249 12.39 -18.18 -2.43
C SER A 249 11.87 -17.46 -1.17
N VAL A 250 12.11 -16.16 -1.05
CA VAL A 250 11.58 -15.33 0.03
C VAL A 250 10.06 -15.21 -0.07
N ALA A 251 9.53 -14.97 -1.26
CA ALA A 251 8.10 -14.88 -1.51
C ALA A 251 7.38 -16.22 -1.25
N LYS A 252 7.96 -17.35 -1.68
CA LYS A 252 7.39 -18.69 -1.40
C LYS A 252 7.38 -19.01 0.09
N ARG A 253 8.45 -18.65 0.81
CA ARG A 253 8.47 -18.77 2.28
C ARG A 253 7.43 -17.86 2.93
N HIS A 254 7.25 -16.64 2.40
CA HIS A 254 6.22 -15.72 2.88
C HIS A 254 4.83 -16.35 2.70
N GLU A 255 4.53 -16.90 1.53
CA GLU A 255 3.29 -17.61 1.24
C GLU A 255 3.04 -18.75 2.23
N ASN A 256 4.06 -19.57 2.56
CA ASN A 256 3.90 -20.64 3.54
C ASN A 256 3.47 -20.09 4.91
N TYR A 257 4.12 -19.03 5.41
CA TYR A 257 3.76 -18.45 6.71
C TYR A 257 2.41 -17.71 6.69
N THR A 258 2.01 -17.12 5.57
CA THR A 258 0.67 -16.53 5.45
C THR A 258 -0.42 -17.60 5.34
N ASN A 259 -0.12 -18.74 4.70
CA ASN A 259 -1.00 -19.90 4.71
C ASN A 259 -1.15 -20.48 6.12
N ASP A 260 -0.05 -20.68 6.84
CA ASP A 260 -0.06 -21.11 8.24
C ASP A 260 -0.85 -20.12 9.11
N PHE A 261 -0.69 -18.81 8.88
CA PHE A 261 -1.48 -17.78 9.55
C PHE A 261 -2.97 -17.99 9.35
N ILE A 262 -3.43 -18.23 8.12
CA ILE A 262 -4.85 -18.43 7.79
C ILE A 262 -5.39 -19.67 8.49
N ILE A 263 -4.65 -20.78 8.47
CA ILE A 263 -5.04 -22.03 9.13
C ILE A 263 -5.16 -21.81 10.65
N LEU A 264 -4.11 -21.28 11.28
CA LEU A 264 -4.07 -21.05 12.73
C LEU A 264 -5.13 -20.03 13.18
N PHE A 265 -5.38 -19.00 12.37
CA PHE A 265 -6.45 -18.04 12.58
C PHE A 265 -7.82 -18.73 12.56
N SER A 266 -8.03 -19.62 11.58
CA SER A 266 -9.28 -20.38 11.45
C SER A 266 -9.51 -21.37 12.58
N GLU A 267 -8.43 -21.93 13.14
CA GLU A 267 -8.46 -22.81 14.30
C GLU A 267 -8.57 -22.05 15.65
N GLY A 268 -8.60 -20.71 15.63
CA GLY A 268 -8.64 -19.88 16.84
C GLY A 268 -7.33 -19.84 17.64
N LYS A 269 -6.23 -20.37 17.09
CA LYS A 269 -4.89 -20.45 17.71
C LYS A 269 -4.16 -19.11 17.62
N THR A 270 -4.67 -18.17 18.41
CA THR A 270 -4.35 -16.74 18.33
C THR A 270 -2.85 -16.43 18.45
N ASP A 271 -2.14 -17.02 19.42
CA ASP A 271 -0.73 -16.66 19.65
C ASP A 271 0.21 -17.24 18.60
N GLU A 272 -0.09 -18.43 18.08
CA GLU A 272 0.66 -19.05 16.99
C GLU A 272 0.40 -18.30 15.67
N ALA A 273 -0.85 -17.89 15.42
CA ALA A 273 -1.19 -17.01 14.29
C ALA A 273 -0.37 -15.71 14.35
N LYS A 274 -0.27 -15.05 15.51
CA LYS A 274 0.58 -13.85 15.66
C LYS A 274 2.05 -14.14 15.31
N GLN A 275 2.58 -15.30 15.70
CA GLN A 275 3.97 -15.67 15.38
C GLN A 275 4.16 -15.89 13.87
N ALA A 276 3.22 -16.55 13.20
CA ALA A 276 3.21 -16.73 11.74
C ALA A 276 3.17 -15.37 11.02
N LEU A 277 2.26 -14.48 11.44
CA LEU A 277 2.14 -13.11 10.93
C LEU A 277 3.45 -12.32 11.05
N VAL A 278 4.10 -12.38 12.22
CA VAL A 278 5.37 -11.68 12.45
C VAL A 278 6.49 -12.27 11.59
N THR A 279 6.49 -13.58 11.38
CA THR A 279 7.50 -14.25 10.55
C THR A 279 7.33 -13.88 9.08
N ALA A 280 6.10 -13.86 8.56
CA ALA A 280 5.78 -13.33 7.25
C ALA A 280 6.20 -11.85 7.12
N ALA A 281 5.92 -11.02 8.12
CA ALA A 281 6.31 -9.60 8.15
C ALA A 281 7.83 -9.39 8.02
N LYS A 282 8.64 -10.25 8.68
CA LYS A 282 10.10 -10.21 8.55
C LYS A 282 10.55 -10.52 7.12
N LEU A 283 9.90 -11.45 6.42
CA LEU A 283 10.25 -11.84 5.05
C LEU A 283 9.98 -10.70 4.05
N ARG A 284 8.87 -9.97 4.22
CA ARG A 284 8.57 -8.76 3.42
C ARG A 284 9.20 -7.47 3.97
N ARG A 285 10.06 -7.58 4.99
CA ARG A 285 10.84 -6.46 5.58
C ARG A 285 10.01 -5.28 6.10
N SER A 286 8.74 -5.53 6.47
CA SER A 286 7.85 -4.53 7.04
C SER A 286 6.61 -5.20 7.62
N LEU A 287 6.12 -4.69 8.75
CA LEU A 287 4.81 -5.11 9.25
C LEU A 287 3.69 -4.61 8.32
N GLY A 288 3.77 -3.34 7.92
CA GLY A 288 2.79 -2.61 7.12
C GLY A 288 3.30 -1.23 6.72
#